data_AF-A0A520KYN2-F1
#
_entry.id   AF-A0A520KYN2-F1
#
_cell.length_a   1.000
_cell.length_b   1.000
_cell.length_c   1.000
_cell.angle_alpha   90.00
_cell.angle_beta   90.00
_cell.angle_gamma   90.00
#
_symmetry.space_group_name_H-M   'P 1'
#
loop_
_entity.id
_entity.type
_entity.pdbx_description
1 polymer ?
#
loop_
_entity_poly.entity_id
_entity_poly.type
_entity_poly.pdbx_seq_one_letter_code
_entity_poly.pdbx_strand_id
1 'polypeptide(L)'
;MVEDRVKDIPSDERVGVYWEFHFPYMTMAKGSPIDKFIEMAGGRNVFAGTEGGDFQMPTIPGLPAGMEVSTGLPLLTVSQEAIVEANPQVIIGEFMPMSVMTKGIGKMIRGEPYQMPIGYTDKPDVNIFKSSRDEIMNRSGSSAIDAVRNERVYIFPFSMLLTSTRWPVGLVYLGKCFYPDRFEDVDPDEFHAEWLKKWNGLEYKGVYVYP
;
A
#
# COMPACT_ATOMS: atom_id res chain seq x y z
N MET A 1 -1.61 18.51 -10.76
CA MET A 1 -0.31 18.26 -10.08
C MET A 1 0.22 16.87 -10.39
N VAL A 2 -0.31 15.78 -9.80
CA VAL A 2 0.19 14.41 -10.10
C VAL A 2 -0.03 14.07 -11.58
N GLU A 3 -1.27 14.23 -12.05
CA GLU A 3 -1.63 13.98 -13.45
C GLU A 3 -0.73 14.74 -14.45
N ASP A 4 -0.46 16.02 -14.20
CA ASP A 4 0.41 16.83 -15.07
C ASP A 4 1.84 16.30 -15.19
N ARG A 5 2.34 15.63 -14.15
CA ARG A 5 3.70 15.08 -14.09
C ARG A 5 3.81 13.71 -14.75
N VAL A 6 2.69 13.01 -14.97
CA VAL A 6 2.69 11.62 -15.45
C VAL A 6 1.88 11.39 -16.73
N LYS A 7 1.10 12.38 -17.18
CA LYS A 7 0.24 12.27 -18.38
C LYS A 7 1.02 12.05 -19.69
N ASP A 8 2.29 12.45 -19.74
CA ASP A 8 3.18 12.30 -20.89
C ASP A 8 3.88 10.94 -20.95
N ILE A 9 3.77 10.11 -19.91
CA ILE A 9 4.43 8.80 -19.83
C ILE A 9 3.63 7.78 -20.67
N PRO A 10 4.23 7.21 -21.74
CA PRO A 10 3.61 6.15 -22.53
C PRO A 10 3.25 4.94 -21.66
N SER A 11 2.15 4.25 -21.99
CA SER A 11 1.63 3.14 -21.15
C SER A 11 2.61 1.99 -20.96
N ASP A 12 3.47 1.74 -21.94
CA ASP A 12 4.53 0.73 -21.95
C ASP A 12 5.80 1.17 -21.20
N GLU A 13 5.99 2.46 -20.99
CA GLU A 13 7.07 3.03 -20.17
C GLU A 13 6.67 3.24 -18.70
N ARG A 14 5.39 3.03 -18.36
CA ARG A 14 4.91 3.18 -16.99
C ARG A 14 5.55 2.16 -16.07
N VAL A 15 5.96 2.64 -14.89
CA VAL A 15 6.55 1.83 -13.82
C VAL A 15 5.63 0.67 -13.46
N GLY A 16 6.14 -0.55 -13.52
CA GLY A 16 5.45 -1.76 -13.09
C GLY A 16 5.31 -1.79 -11.57
N VAL A 17 4.08 -1.80 -11.08
CA VAL A 17 3.74 -1.76 -9.65
C VAL A 17 3.06 -3.06 -9.24
N TYR A 18 3.57 -3.67 -8.18
CA TYR A 18 2.87 -4.69 -7.40
C TYR A 18 2.35 -4.05 -6.11
N TRP A 19 1.05 -4.13 -5.86
CA TRP A 19 0.45 -3.66 -4.61
C TRP A 19 -0.05 -4.84 -3.79
N GLU A 20 0.64 -5.16 -2.71
CA GLU A 20 0.24 -6.19 -1.77
C GLU A 20 -0.77 -5.64 -0.76
N PHE A 21 -1.98 -6.19 -0.76
CA PHE A 21 -3.13 -5.65 -0.07
C PHE A 21 -3.56 -6.55 1.09
N HIS A 22 -3.55 -6.02 2.32
CA HIS A 22 -3.97 -6.65 3.59
C HIS A 22 -3.26 -7.94 4.03
N PHE A 23 -3.07 -8.91 3.15
CA PHE A 23 -2.43 -10.18 3.44
C PHE A 23 -1.23 -10.41 2.51
N PRO A 24 -0.21 -11.17 2.95
CA PRO A 24 0.87 -11.58 2.07
C PRO A 24 0.32 -12.22 0.79
N TYR A 25 0.86 -11.81 -0.35
CA TYR A 25 0.50 -12.30 -1.68
C TYR A 25 -0.93 -12.02 -2.15
N MET A 26 -1.71 -11.24 -1.39
CA MET A 26 -3.01 -10.76 -1.84
C MET A 26 -2.82 -9.46 -2.61
N THR A 27 -3.45 -9.33 -3.77
CA THR A 27 -3.43 -8.12 -4.60
C THR A 27 -4.78 -7.89 -5.25
N MET A 28 -4.91 -6.81 -6.02
CA MET A 28 -6.11 -6.49 -6.78
C MET A 28 -5.83 -6.43 -8.27
N ALA A 29 -6.70 -7.08 -9.06
CA ALA A 29 -6.64 -7.10 -10.51
C ALA A 29 -7.18 -5.79 -11.13
N LYS A 30 -7.25 -5.80 -12.46
CA LYS A 30 -7.81 -4.71 -13.27
C LYS A 30 -9.24 -4.36 -12.86
N GLY A 31 -9.53 -3.06 -12.85
CA GLY A 31 -10.85 -2.53 -12.50
C GLY A 31 -11.09 -2.37 -11.00
N SER A 32 -10.13 -2.75 -10.15
CA SER A 32 -10.17 -2.43 -8.72
C SER A 32 -9.89 -0.95 -8.43
N PRO A 33 -10.24 -0.46 -7.22
CA PRO A 33 -9.79 0.85 -6.76
C PRO A 33 -8.26 1.00 -6.77
N ILE A 34 -7.51 -0.02 -6.36
CA ILE A 34 -6.04 -0.01 -6.35
C ILE A 34 -5.48 0.14 -7.77
N ASP A 35 -6.01 -0.61 -8.72
CA ASP A 35 -5.65 -0.51 -10.14
C ASP A 35 -5.84 0.92 -10.64
N LYS A 36 -6.95 1.57 -10.27
CA LYS A 36 -7.20 2.98 -10.61
C LYS A 36 -6.22 3.95 -9.97
N PHE A 37 -5.88 3.79 -8.69
CA PHE A 37 -4.89 4.67 -8.07
C PHE A 37 -3.48 4.48 -8.63
N ILE A 38 -3.11 3.25 -8.99
CA ILE A 38 -1.86 2.98 -9.72
C ILE A 38 -1.88 3.72 -11.06
N GLU A 39 -2.94 3.58 -11.87
CA GLU A 39 -3.08 4.26 -13.15
C GLU A 39 -3.01 5.79 -13.03
N MET A 40 -3.68 6.37 -12.02
CA MET A 40 -3.73 7.82 -11.77
C MET A 40 -2.38 8.40 -11.33
N ALA A 41 -1.57 7.62 -10.61
CA ALA A 41 -0.21 7.98 -10.25
C ALA A 41 0.81 7.64 -11.37
N GLY A 42 0.33 7.21 -12.54
CA GLY A 42 1.15 6.92 -13.71
C GLY A 42 1.84 5.56 -13.68
N GLY A 43 1.49 4.66 -12.77
CA GLY A 43 1.99 3.28 -12.74
C GLY A 43 1.22 2.34 -13.65
N ARG A 44 1.72 1.11 -13.77
CA ARG A 44 1.08 -0.03 -14.42
C ARG A 44 0.98 -1.18 -13.42
N ASN A 45 -0.24 -1.61 -13.11
CA ASN A 45 -0.45 -2.79 -12.27
C ASN A 45 0.04 -4.06 -12.99
N VAL A 46 1.04 -4.74 -12.42
CA VAL A 46 1.65 -5.91 -13.06
C VAL A 46 0.72 -7.12 -13.15
N PHE A 47 -0.37 -7.15 -12.38
CA PHE A 47 -1.39 -8.20 -12.38
C PHE A 47 -2.73 -7.75 -13.00
N ALA A 48 -2.76 -6.64 -13.73
CA ALA A 48 -3.97 -6.20 -14.44
C ALA A 48 -4.44 -7.17 -15.54
N GLY A 49 -3.52 -7.98 -16.10
CA GLY A 49 -3.82 -8.97 -17.15
C GLY A 49 -4.25 -10.33 -16.63
N THR A 50 -4.16 -10.58 -15.32
CA THR A 50 -4.52 -11.86 -14.73
C THR A 50 -6.04 -11.97 -14.64
N GLU A 51 -6.64 -12.87 -15.40
CA GLU A 51 -8.07 -13.20 -15.22
C GLU A 51 -8.26 -13.70 -13.79
N GLY A 52 -9.34 -13.23 -13.14
CA GLY A 52 -9.62 -13.38 -11.71
C GLY A 52 -9.24 -14.74 -11.14
N GLY A 53 -8.05 -14.82 -10.54
CA GLY A 53 -7.69 -15.91 -9.64
C GLY A 53 -8.59 -15.85 -8.42
N ASP A 54 -9.05 -17.00 -7.95
CA ASP A 54 -9.87 -17.07 -6.76
C ASP A 54 -9.08 -16.50 -5.57
N PHE A 55 -9.64 -15.47 -4.93
CA PHE A 55 -9.12 -14.99 -3.67
C PHE A 55 -9.21 -16.10 -2.62
N GLN A 56 -8.06 -16.51 -2.11
CA GLN A 56 -7.99 -17.45 -1.00
C GLN A 56 -7.65 -16.70 0.29
N MET A 57 -8.62 -16.66 1.20
CA MET A 57 -8.37 -16.17 2.56
C MET A 57 -7.27 -17.01 3.21
N PRO A 58 -6.21 -16.40 3.77
CA PRO A 58 -5.24 -17.15 4.56
C PRO A 58 -5.93 -17.74 5.79
N THR A 59 -5.40 -18.87 6.28
CA THR A 59 -5.89 -19.48 7.52
C THR A 59 -5.62 -18.55 8.70
N ILE A 60 -6.68 -17.99 9.29
CA ILE A 60 -6.60 -17.17 10.51
C ILE A 60 -6.97 -18.04 11.71
N PRO A 61 -6.09 -18.19 12.72
CA PRO A 61 -6.40 -18.94 13.93
C PRO A 61 -7.68 -18.43 14.60
N GLY A 62 -8.63 -19.33 14.88
CA GLY A 62 -9.91 -19.00 15.50
C GLY A 62 -11.04 -18.63 14.52
N LEU A 63 -10.77 -18.58 13.20
CA LEU A 63 -11.79 -18.52 12.17
C LEU A 63 -11.92 -19.87 11.44
N PRO A 64 -13.13 -20.26 10.99
CA PRO A 64 -13.31 -21.43 10.14
C PRO A 64 -12.49 -21.34 8.85
N ALA A 65 -11.75 -22.40 8.52
CA ALA A 65 -11.01 -22.50 7.26
C ALA A 65 -11.99 -22.65 6.08
N GLY A 66 -11.59 -22.14 4.90
CA GLY A 66 -12.35 -22.31 3.66
C GLY A 66 -13.65 -21.52 3.60
N MET A 67 -13.78 -20.44 4.38
CA MET A 67 -14.92 -19.53 4.27
C MET A 67 -14.86 -18.81 2.91
N GLU A 68 -15.89 -19.01 2.09
CA GLU A 68 -16.02 -18.32 0.80
C GLU A 68 -16.31 -16.83 1.06
N VAL A 69 -15.40 -15.96 0.64
CA VAL A 69 -15.53 -14.50 0.84
C VAL A 69 -15.81 -13.84 -0.49
N SER A 70 -17.08 -13.56 -0.76
CA SER A 70 -17.48 -12.70 -1.88
C SER A 70 -17.33 -11.23 -1.47
N THR A 71 -16.25 -10.58 -1.89
CA THR A 71 -15.98 -9.17 -1.57
C THR A 71 -16.56 -8.19 -2.59
N GLY A 72 -16.98 -8.68 -3.77
CA GLY A 72 -17.32 -7.84 -4.92
C GLY A 72 -16.13 -7.07 -5.51
N LEU A 73 -14.92 -7.31 -5.00
CA LEU A 73 -13.67 -6.71 -5.49
C LEU A 73 -12.90 -7.76 -6.30
N PRO A 74 -12.19 -7.37 -7.37
CA PRO A 74 -11.39 -8.30 -8.15
C PRO A 74 -10.07 -8.57 -7.42
N LEU A 75 -10.14 -9.35 -6.35
CA LEU A 75 -9.02 -9.78 -5.52
C LEU A 75 -8.34 -11.00 -6.11
N LEU A 76 -7.03 -11.07 -5.95
CA LEU A 76 -6.19 -12.17 -6.40
C LEU A 76 -5.28 -12.62 -5.25
N THR A 77 -5.10 -13.93 -5.11
CA THR A 77 -3.93 -14.47 -4.41
C THR A 77 -2.90 -14.88 -5.47
N VAL A 78 -1.70 -14.30 -5.42
CA VAL A 78 -0.60 -14.63 -6.34
C VAL A 78 0.44 -15.50 -5.62
N SER A 79 1.33 -16.15 -6.37
CA SER A 79 2.48 -16.83 -5.75
C SER A 79 3.70 -15.92 -5.73
N GLN A 80 4.70 -16.24 -4.90
CA GLN A 80 5.97 -15.51 -4.91
C GLN A 80 6.67 -15.63 -6.28
N GLU A 81 6.58 -16.79 -6.93
CA GLU A 81 7.13 -17.02 -8.27
C GLU A 81 6.45 -16.12 -9.31
N ALA A 82 5.13 -15.95 -9.24
CA ALA A 82 4.41 -15.03 -10.12
C ALA A 82 4.82 -13.57 -9.91
N ILE A 83 5.12 -13.16 -8.66
CA ILE A 83 5.66 -11.83 -8.37
C ILE A 83 7.08 -11.68 -8.93
N VAL A 84 7.92 -12.70 -8.82
CA VAL A 84 9.27 -12.73 -9.39
C VAL A 84 9.22 -12.64 -10.92
N GLU A 85 8.32 -13.40 -11.57
CA GLU A 85 8.13 -13.38 -13.02
C GLU A 85 7.59 -12.04 -13.51
N ALA A 86 6.64 -11.44 -12.78
CA ALA A 86 6.11 -10.12 -13.07
C ALA A 86 7.15 -9.00 -12.89
N ASN A 87 8.19 -9.25 -12.09
CA ASN A 87 9.33 -8.37 -11.80
C ASN A 87 8.94 -6.89 -11.65
N PRO A 88 8.13 -6.53 -10.63
CA PRO A 88 7.73 -5.15 -10.41
C PRO A 88 8.94 -4.24 -10.12
N GLN A 89 8.86 -3.02 -10.60
CA GLN A 89 9.84 -1.96 -10.37
C GLN A 89 9.58 -1.20 -9.06
N VAL A 90 8.34 -1.25 -8.57
CA VAL A 90 7.92 -0.75 -7.25
C VAL A 90 7.00 -1.77 -6.59
N ILE A 91 7.19 -2.00 -5.28
CA ILE A 91 6.23 -2.71 -4.45
C ILE A 91 5.62 -1.73 -3.46
N ILE A 92 4.28 -1.75 -3.36
CA ILE A 92 3.52 -1.08 -2.31
C ILE A 92 2.91 -2.15 -1.41
N GLY A 93 3.32 -2.20 -0.15
CA GLY A 93 2.71 -3.05 0.87
C GLY A 93 1.64 -2.28 1.66
N GLU A 94 0.49 -2.90 1.92
CA GLU A 94 -0.54 -2.32 2.77
C GLU A 94 -0.06 -2.21 4.23
N PHE A 95 -0.34 -1.05 4.79
CA PHE A 95 0.01 -0.61 6.13
C PHE A 95 -0.61 -1.35 7.33
N MET A 96 -1.65 -2.15 7.15
CA MET A 96 -2.44 -2.65 8.28
C MET A 96 -2.09 -4.12 8.59
N PRO A 97 -0.94 -4.42 9.23
CA PRO A 97 -0.60 -5.79 9.57
C PRO A 97 -1.59 -6.31 10.61
N MET A 98 -1.90 -7.60 10.51
CA MET A 98 -2.82 -8.28 11.41
C MET A 98 -2.40 -8.18 12.89
N SER A 99 -1.11 -8.05 13.18
CA SER A 99 -0.60 -7.86 14.55
C SER A 99 -1.10 -6.56 15.18
N VAL A 100 -1.21 -5.47 14.41
CA VAL A 100 -1.74 -4.17 14.87
C VAL A 100 -3.24 -4.30 15.13
N MET A 101 -3.97 -4.89 14.19
CA MET A 101 -5.42 -5.10 14.34
C MET A 101 -5.75 -5.99 15.54
N THR A 102 -5.13 -7.16 15.66
CA THR A 102 -5.39 -8.11 16.75
C THR A 102 -5.04 -7.55 18.12
N LYS A 103 -3.94 -6.79 18.24
CA LYS A 103 -3.59 -6.06 19.47
C LYS A 103 -4.67 -5.03 19.83
N GLY A 104 -5.19 -4.31 18.84
CA GLY A 104 -6.29 -3.37 19.04
C GLY A 104 -7.57 -4.06 19.51
N ILE A 105 -7.99 -5.13 18.83
CA ILE A 105 -9.16 -5.93 19.19
C ILE A 105 -9.05 -6.45 20.63
N GLY A 106 -7.89 -7.01 21.00
CA GLY A 106 -7.66 -7.52 22.35
C GLY A 106 -7.82 -6.44 23.43
N LYS A 107 -7.35 -5.21 23.18
CA LYS A 107 -7.54 -4.07 24.09
C LYS A 107 -9.01 -3.65 24.19
N MET A 108 -9.70 -3.54 23.06
CA MET A 108 -11.12 -3.17 23.02
C MET A 108 -11.99 -4.16 23.78
N ILE A 109 -11.75 -5.47 23.64
CA ILE A 109 -12.48 -6.52 24.39
C ILE A 109 -12.29 -6.37 25.91
N ARG A 110 -11.13 -5.88 26.35
CA ARG A 110 -10.85 -5.60 27.77
C ARG A 110 -11.33 -4.22 28.25
N GLY A 111 -12.01 -3.45 27.39
CA GLY A 111 -12.44 -2.09 27.70
C GLY A 111 -11.29 -1.07 27.78
N GLU A 112 -10.11 -1.42 27.26
CA GLU A 112 -8.95 -0.53 27.22
C GLU A 112 -8.99 0.33 25.94
N PRO A 113 -8.71 1.65 26.02
CA PRO A 113 -8.60 2.47 24.84
C PRO A 113 -7.43 2.00 23.95
N TYR A 114 -7.68 1.95 22.64
CA TYR A 114 -6.66 1.65 21.65
C TYR A 114 -6.50 2.83 20.68
N GLN A 115 -5.32 3.42 20.67
CA GLN A 115 -4.90 4.36 19.65
C GLN A 115 -4.02 3.63 18.65
N MET A 116 -4.28 3.88 17.36
CA MET A 116 -3.43 3.36 16.29
C MET A 116 -2.00 3.90 16.50
N PRO A 117 -0.97 3.04 16.56
CA PRO A 117 0.41 3.46 16.81
C PRO A 117 1.08 4.07 15.57
N ILE A 118 0.30 4.52 14.60
CA ILE A 118 0.70 4.83 13.23
C ILE A 118 -0.38 5.71 12.58
N GLY A 119 -0.06 6.43 11.50
CA GLY A 119 -0.93 7.48 10.96
C GLY A 119 -0.92 8.72 11.86
N TYR A 120 -2.09 9.36 12.06
CA TYR A 120 -2.20 10.56 12.89
C TYR A 120 -2.12 10.20 14.39
N THR A 121 -0.91 10.27 14.98
CA THR A 121 -0.66 9.94 16.39
C THR A 121 0.52 10.73 16.96
N ASP A 122 0.49 11.02 18.26
CA ASP A 122 1.62 11.63 18.98
C ASP A 122 2.74 10.63 19.31
N LYS A 123 2.48 9.32 19.12
CA LYS A 123 3.41 8.23 19.47
C LYS A 123 3.52 7.22 18.31
N PRO A 124 4.07 7.62 17.16
CA PRO A 124 4.25 6.71 16.04
C PRO A 124 5.28 5.63 16.38
N ASP A 125 4.97 4.38 16.05
CA ASP A 125 5.89 3.24 16.12
C ASP A 125 6.29 2.83 14.71
N VAL A 126 7.37 3.43 14.23
CA VAL A 126 7.91 3.18 12.88
C VAL A 126 8.39 1.75 12.67
N ASN A 127 8.63 1.00 13.75
CA ASN A 127 9.07 -0.39 13.63
C ASN A 127 7.97 -1.27 13.04
N ILE A 128 6.70 -0.89 13.17
CA ILE A 128 5.58 -1.60 12.55
C ILE A 128 5.72 -1.55 11.03
N PHE A 129 5.92 -0.35 10.47
CA PHE A 129 6.16 -0.17 9.04
C PHE A 129 7.42 -0.89 8.58
N LYS A 130 8.52 -0.71 9.32
CA LYS A 130 9.80 -1.36 9.00
C LYS A 130 9.65 -2.87 8.96
N SER A 131 8.98 -3.47 9.95
CA SER A 131 8.80 -4.93 10.00
C SER A 131 7.98 -5.44 8.83
N SER A 132 6.89 -4.75 8.46
CA SER A 132 6.08 -5.11 7.28
C SER A 132 6.89 -5.01 5.98
N ARG A 133 7.76 -4.00 5.84
CA ARG A 133 8.67 -3.90 4.70
C ARG A 133 9.69 -5.02 4.70
N ASP A 134 10.34 -5.25 5.84
CA ASP A 134 11.36 -6.29 6.01
C ASP A 134 10.78 -7.68 5.71
N GLU A 135 9.51 -7.94 6.05
CA GLU A 135 8.81 -9.17 5.68
C GLU A 135 8.72 -9.35 4.16
N ILE A 136 8.40 -8.31 3.39
CA ILE A 136 8.36 -8.38 1.92
C ILE A 136 9.79 -8.57 1.35
N MET A 137 10.74 -7.78 1.86
CA MET A 137 12.12 -7.77 1.41
C MET A 137 12.84 -9.11 1.64
N ASN A 138 12.55 -9.78 2.75
CA ASN A 138 13.24 -11.01 3.18
C ASN A 138 12.55 -12.32 2.76
N ARG A 139 11.45 -12.28 1.99
CA ARG A 139 10.83 -13.51 1.44
C ARG A 139 11.81 -14.24 0.54
N SER A 140 11.72 -15.56 0.56
CA SER A 140 12.46 -16.41 -0.38
C SER A 140 12.14 -15.97 -1.82
N GLY A 141 13.17 -15.71 -2.63
CA GLY A 141 13.01 -15.23 -4.01
C GLY A 141 12.87 -13.71 -4.17
N SER A 142 12.62 -12.94 -3.10
CA SER A 142 12.47 -11.47 -3.21
C SER A 142 13.70 -10.77 -3.77
N SER A 143 14.91 -11.30 -3.52
CA SER A 143 16.16 -10.74 -4.04
C SER A 143 16.28 -10.77 -5.57
N ALA A 144 15.42 -11.51 -6.29
CA ALA A 144 15.36 -11.50 -7.75
C ALA A 144 14.56 -10.30 -8.30
N ILE A 145 13.70 -9.68 -7.49
CA ILE A 145 12.78 -8.61 -7.90
C ILE A 145 13.51 -7.26 -7.97
N ASP A 146 13.29 -6.49 -9.04
CA ASP A 146 13.89 -5.18 -9.23
C ASP A 146 13.53 -4.19 -8.12
N ALA A 147 12.26 -4.14 -7.70
CA ALA A 147 11.84 -3.29 -6.59
C ALA A 147 12.62 -3.58 -5.30
N VAL A 148 12.88 -4.85 -4.98
CA VAL A 148 13.62 -5.24 -3.76
C VAL A 148 15.10 -4.89 -3.90
N ARG A 149 15.73 -5.22 -5.03
CA ARG A 149 17.15 -4.90 -5.28
C ARG A 149 17.45 -3.41 -5.24
N ASN A 150 16.49 -2.58 -5.65
CA ASN A 150 16.61 -1.13 -5.69
C ASN A 150 15.98 -0.44 -4.48
N GLU A 151 15.59 -1.19 -3.44
CA GLU A 151 14.97 -0.66 -2.22
C GLU A 151 13.68 0.18 -2.46
N ARG A 152 12.94 -0.13 -3.52
CA ARG A 152 11.67 0.50 -3.92
C ARG A 152 10.46 -0.27 -3.39
N VAL A 153 10.49 -0.58 -2.10
CA VAL A 153 9.42 -1.29 -1.38
C VAL A 153 8.87 -0.38 -0.30
N TYR A 154 7.67 0.15 -0.50
CA TYR A 154 7.08 1.15 0.38
C TYR A 154 5.90 0.56 1.15
N ILE A 155 5.67 1.00 2.39
CA ILE A 155 4.46 0.68 3.12
C ILE A 155 3.50 1.86 3.07
N PHE A 156 2.29 1.62 2.59
CA PHE A 156 1.30 2.63 2.28
C PHE A 156 -0.07 2.29 2.90
N PRO A 157 -0.79 3.26 3.49
CA PRO A 157 -2.08 3.02 4.12
C PRO A 157 -3.24 3.34 3.18
N PHE A 158 -3.65 2.38 2.34
CA PHE A 158 -4.76 2.55 1.40
C PHE A 158 -6.01 3.08 2.08
N SER A 159 -6.43 2.43 3.17
CA SER A 159 -7.65 2.80 3.91
C SER A 159 -7.57 4.16 4.61
N MET A 160 -6.37 4.65 4.95
CA MET A 160 -6.23 5.96 5.58
C MET A 160 -6.12 7.07 4.56
N LEU A 161 -5.38 6.89 3.47
CA LEU A 161 -5.15 7.97 2.51
C LEU A 161 -6.18 7.94 1.39
N LEU A 162 -6.37 6.80 0.72
CA LEU A 162 -7.08 6.72 -0.56
C LEU A 162 -8.58 6.50 -0.45
N THR A 163 -9.08 6.01 0.69
CA THR A 163 -10.53 5.95 0.96
C THR A 163 -11.01 7.11 1.84
N SER A 164 -10.26 8.22 1.89
CA SER A 164 -10.60 9.41 2.66
C SER A 164 -10.60 10.66 1.78
N THR A 165 -11.04 11.79 2.33
CA THR A 165 -10.92 13.10 1.66
C THR A 165 -9.47 13.54 1.42
N ARG A 166 -8.48 12.81 1.97
CA ARG A 166 -7.05 12.98 1.72
C ARG A 166 -6.54 12.16 0.52
N TRP A 167 -7.41 11.53 -0.28
CA TRP A 167 -6.96 10.75 -1.44
C TRP A 167 -6.05 11.52 -2.43
N PRO A 168 -6.16 12.85 -2.62
CA PRO A 168 -5.21 13.58 -3.45
C PRO A 168 -3.81 13.61 -2.84
N VAL A 169 -3.68 13.69 -1.50
CA VAL A 169 -2.40 13.55 -0.79
C VAL A 169 -1.82 12.15 -1.02
N GLY A 170 -2.66 11.11 -0.94
CA GLY A 170 -2.25 9.75 -1.24
C GLY A 170 -1.66 9.59 -2.64
N LEU A 171 -2.23 10.27 -3.65
CA LEU A 171 -1.65 10.29 -5.00
C LEU A 171 -0.30 10.99 -5.08
N VAL A 172 -0.03 12.00 -4.25
CA VAL A 172 1.29 12.66 -4.18
C VAL A 172 2.34 11.68 -3.67
N TYR A 173 2.04 10.96 -2.59
CA TYR A 173 2.92 9.91 -2.08
C TYR A 173 3.19 8.84 -3.16
N LEU A 174 2.14 8.32 -3.82
CA LEU A 174 2.31 7.32 -4.88
C LEU A 174 3.13 7.86 -6.06
N GLY A 175 2.88 9.10 -6.49
CA GLY A 175 3.66 9.75 -7.54
C GLY A 175 5.14 9.81 -7.20
N LYS A 176 5.50 10.19 -5.96
CA LYS A 176 6.88 10.21 -5.46
C LYS A 176 7.50 8.80 -5.40
N CYS A 177 6.75 7.79 -4.94
CA CYS A 177 7.21 6.40 -4.93
C CYS A 177 7.50 5.88 -6.36
N PHE A 178 6.65 6.22 -7.32
CA PHE A 178 6.74 5.71 -8.70
C PHE A 178 7.78 6.46 -9.53
N TYR A 179 7.87 7.77 -9.37
CA TYR A 179 8.73 8.64 -10.17
C TYR A 179 9.46 9.66 -9.30
N PRO A 180 10.43 9.25 -8.46
CA PRO A 180 11.10 10.14 -7.52
C PRO A 180 11.71 11.38 -8.18
N ASP A 181 12.25 11.25 -9.39
CA ASP A 181 12.87 12.33 -10.17
C ASP A 181 11.83 13.35 -10.66
N ARG A 182 10.66 12.89 -11.12
CA ARG A 182 9.57 13.78 -11.57
C ARG A 182 8.88 14.52 -10.42
N PHE A 183 9.17 14.13 -9.18
CA PHE A 183 8.64 14.71 -7.95
C PHE A 183 9.77 15.19 -7.04
N GLU A 184 10.97 15.46 -7.57
CA GLU A 184 12.15 15.88 -6.77
C GLU A 184 11.87 17.12 -5.92
N ASP A 185 11.06 18.04 -6.45
CA ASP A 185 10.62 19.31 -5.86
C ASP A 185 9.44 19.17 -4.90
N VAL A 186 8.93 17.95 -4.68
CA VAL A 186 7.76 17.70 -3.84
C VAL A 186 8.17 16.85 -2.65
N ASP A 187 7.95 17.41 -1.45
CA ASP A 187 7.89 16.67 -0.20
C ASP A 187 6.42 16.28 0.09
N PRO A 188 6.06 14.99 0.03
CA PRO A 188 4.70 14.53 0.31
C PRO A 188 4.22 14.80 1.75
N ASP A 189 5.13 14.81 2.73
CA ASP A 189 4.80 15.06 4.14
C ASP A 189 4.48 16.55 4.35
N GLU A 190 5.25 17.45 3.73
CA GLU A 190 4.94 18.89 3.75
C GLU A 190 3.61 19.17 3.05
N PHE A 191 3.37 18.57 1.88
CA PHE A 191 2.08 18.69 1.18
C PHE A 191 0.92 18.19 2.05
N HIS A 192 1.10 17.08 2.77
CA HIS A 192 0.11 16.54 3.69
C HIS A 192 -0.11 17.48 4.89
N ALA A 193 0.95 18.09 5.44
CA ALA A 193 0.86 19.06 6.52
C ALA A 193 0.05 20.29 6.11
N GLU A 194 0.31 20.86 4.93
CA GLU A 194 -0.47 21.97 4.38
C GLU A 194 -1.93 21.60 4.18
N TRP A 195 -2.21 20.38 3.69
CA TRP A 195 -3.56 19.87 3.51
C TRP A 195 -4.33 19.81 4.83
N LEU A 196 -3.73 19.20 5.87
CA LEU A 196 -4.34 19.08 7.21
C LEU A 196 -4.59 20.45 7.82
N LYS A 197 -3.63 21.37 7.70
CA LYS A 197 -3.77 22.72 8.23
C LYS A 197 -4.91 23.48 7.55
N LYS A 198 -4.95 23.44 6.22
CA LYS A 198 -5.94 24.17 5.42
C LYS A 198 -7.36 23.65 5.60
N TRP A 199 -7.55 22.34 5.54
CA TRP A 199 -8.89 21.74 5.45
C TRP A 199 -9.40 21.18 6.78
N ASN A 200 -8.50 20.90 7.73
CA ASN A 200 -8.87 20.32 9.03
C ASN A 200 -8.49 21.20 10.23
N GLY A 201 -7.68 22.26 10.03
CA GLY A 201 -7.15 23.07 11.14
C GLY A 201 -6.23 22.27 12.06
N LEU A 202 -5.61 21.20 11.53
CA LEU A 202 -4.75 20.29 12.28
C LEU A 202 -3.29 20.46 11.84
N GLU A 203 -2.39 20.40 12.82
CA GLU A 203 -0.95 20.27 12.55
C GLU A 203 -0.63 18.82 12.17
N TYR A 204 0.39 18.62 11.33
CA TYR A 204 0.85 17.28 10.94
C TYR A 204 1.37 16.50 12.15
N LYS A 205 1.01 15.22 12.23
CA LYS A 205 1.46 14.31 13.29
C LYS A 205 1.65 12.89 12.79
N GLY A 206 2.60 12.20 13.40
CA GLY A 206 2.86 10.79 13.19
C GLY A 206 3.58 10.50 11.87
N VAL A 207 3.35 9.30 11.34
CA VAL A 207 3.99 8.79 10.11
C VAL A 207 2.95 8.00 9.32
N TYR A 208 2.87 8.26 8.01
CA TYR A 208 1.85 7.67 7.14
C TYR A 208 2.42 6.68 6.13
N VAL A 209 3.48 7.04 5.42
CA VAL A 209 4.11 6.21 4.39
C VAL A 209 5.56 5.95 4.79
N TYR A 210 6.05 4.74 4.53
CA TYR A 210 7.41 4.32 4.90
C TYR A 210 8.18 3.81 3.66
N PRO A 211 9.44 4.25 3.44
CA PRO A 211 10.27 3.83 2.31
C PRO A 211 11.02 2.51 2.50
#